data_AF-A0A6J4X897-F1
#
_entry.id   AF-A0A6J4X897-F1
#
_cell.length_a   1.000
_cell.length_b   1.000
_cell.length_c   1.000
_cell.angle_alpha   90.00
_cell.angle_beta   90.00
_cell.angle_gamma   90.00
#
_symmetry.space_group_name_H-M   'P 1'
#
loop_
_entity.id
_entity.type
_entity.pdbx_description
1 polymer ?
#
loop_
_entity_poly.entity_id
_entity_poly.type
_entity_poly.pdbx_seq_one_letter_code
_entity_poly.pdbx_strand_id
1 'polypeptide(L)' 'MNRYEIIIYWSNEDQVFVAEVPELPGCMAHGNSYEEAL' A
#
# COMPACT_ATOMS: atom_id res chain seq x y z
N MET A 1 11.52 17.05 -6.27
CA MET A 1 10.72 15.86 -6.58
C MET A 1 11.03 14.84 -5.50
N ASN A 2 10.11 14.57 -4.59
CA ASN A 2 10.33 13.54 -3.56
C ASN A 2 9.94 12.19 -4.17
N ARG A 3 10.82 11.20 -4.02
CA ARG A 3 10.57 9.80 -4.38
C ARG A 3 10.39 9.06 -3.08
N TYR A 4 9.36 8.24 -3.02
CA TYR A 4 9.04 7.41 -1.85
C TYR A 4 9.01 5.96 -2.30
N GLU A 5 9.43 5.07 -1.43
CA GLU A 5 9.27 3.64 -1.65
C GLU A 5 7.87 3.22 -1.19
N ILE A 6 7.14 2.55 -2.08
CA ILE A 6 5.82 2.00 -1.76
C ILE A 6 5.97 0.49 -1.65
N ILE A 7 5.64 -0.06 -0.49
CA ILE A 7 5.60 -1.51 -0.27
C ILE A 7 4.16 -1.95 -0.47
N ILE A 8 3.93 -2.82 -1.47
CA ILE A 8 2.62 -3.42 -1.72
C ILE A 8 2.68 -4.91 -1.38
N TYR A 9 1.74 -5.38 -0.57
CA TYR A 9 1.61 -6.78 -0.21
C TYR A 9 0.14 -7.21 -0.14
N TRP A 10 -0.08 -8.52 -0.17
CA TRP A 10 -1.41 -9.10 -0.02
C TRP A 10 -1.74 -9.34 1.46
N SER A 11 -2.84 -8.75 1.95
CA SER A 11 -3.40 -9.06 3.26
C SER A 11 -4.28 -10.30 3.15
N ASN A 12 -3.87 -11.40 3.79
CA ASN A 12 -4.72 -12.59 3.88
C ASN A 12 -5.92 -12.40 4.82
N GLU A 13 -5.85 -11.45 5.76
CA GLU A 13 -6.94 -11.17 6.70
C GLU A 13 -8.09 -10.45 6.00
N ASP A 14 -7.75 -9.41 5.24
CA ASP A 14 -8.72 -8.55 4.55
C ASP A 14 -8.98 -8.99 3.11
N GLN A 15 -8.18 -9.93 2.58
CA GLN A 15 -8.22 -10.39 1.19
C GLN A 15 -8.10 -9.23 0.18
N VAL A 16 -7.18 -8.30 0.46
CA VAL A 16 -6.91 -7.11 -0.39
C VAL A 16 -5.41 -6.86 -0.51
N PHE A 17 -5.03 -6.08 -1.52
CA PHE A 17 -3.71 -5.48 -1.60
C PHE A 17 -3.64 -4.28 -0.66
N VAL A 18 -2.56 -4.20 0.11
CA VAL A 18 -2.25 -3.09 1.00
C VAL A 18 -0.96 -2.45 0.51
N ALA A 19 -0.98 -1.13 0.33
CA ALA A 19 0.18 -0.32 0.02
C ALA A 19 0.51 0.58 1.20
N GLU A 20 1.78 0.58 1.62
CA GLU A 20 2.28 1.46 2.68
C GLU A 20 3.57 2.15 2.27
N VAL A 21 3.79 3.33 2.87
CA VAL A 21 4.98 4.15 2.64
C VAL A 21 5.79 4.20 3.94
N PRO A 22 6.93 3.48 4.04
CA PRO A 22 7.71 3.41 5.28
C PRO A 22 8.21 4.77 5.78
N GLU A 23 8.48 5.70 4.87
CA GLU A 23 8.94 7.05 5.20
C GLU A 23 7.83 7.96 5.73
N LEU A 24 6.55 7.56 5.56
CA LEU A 24 5.37 8.31 5.98
C LEU A 24 4.47 7.40 6.83
N PRO A 25 4.84 7.16 8.10
CA PRO A 25 4.05 6.31 9.00
C PRO A 25 2.62 6.83 9.12
N GLY A 26 1.66 5.95 8.82
CA GLY A 26 0.22 6.26 8.78
C GLY A 26 -0.33 6.57 7.39
N CYS A 27 0.52 6.68 6.36
CA CYS A 27 0.09 6.73 4.96
C CYS A 27 -0.03 5.31 4.41
N MET A 28 -1.27 4.86 4.24
CA MET A 28 -1.61 3.51 3.78
C MET A 28 -2.84 3.57 2.87
N ALA A 29 -2.85 2.74 1.84
CA ALA A 29 -3.98 2.54 0.94
C ALA A 29 -4.24 1.04 0.77
N HIS A 30 -5.48 0.68 0.43
CA HIS A 30 -5.88 -0.71 0.24
C HIS A 30 -6.88 -0.82 -0.92
N GLY A 31 -6.85 -1.95 -1.63
CA GLY A 31 -7.69 -2.17 -2.79
C GLY A 31 -7.72 -3.63 -3.24
N ASN A 32 -8.71 -3.99 -4.05
CA ASN A 32 -8.84 -5.36 -4.56
C ASN A 32 -7.84 -5.67 -5.69
N SER A 33 -7.16 -4.64 -6.20
CA SER A 33 -6.11 -4.73 -7.21
C SER A 33 -4.90 -3.88 -6.81
N TYR A 34 -3.76 -4.15 -7.42
CA TYR A 34 -2.55 -3.34 -7.25
C TYR A 34 -2.77 -1.86 -7.57
N GLU A 35 -3.59 -1.57 -8.57
CA GLU A 35 -3.91 -0.21 -9.02
C GLU A 35 -4.86 0.50 -8.05
N GLU A 36 -5.79 -0.23 -7.42
CA GLU A 36 -6.68 0.34 -6.40
C GLU A 36 -5.96 0.62 -5.08
N ALA A 37 -4.89 -0.13 -4.79
CA ALA A 37 -4.09 0.06 -3.59
C ALA A 37 -3.03 1.18 -3.74
N LEU A 38 -2.76 1.67 -4.95
CA LEU A 38 -1.77 2.72 -5.27
C LEU A 38 -2.38 4.13 -5.25
#